data_AF-A0A537KEW6-F1
#
_entry.id   AF-A0A537KEW6-F1
#
_cell.length_a   1.000
_cell.length_b   1.000
_cell.length_c   1.000
_cell.angle_alpha   90.00
_cell.angle_beta   90.00
_cell.angle_gamma   90.00
#
_symmetry.space_group_name_H-M   'P 1'
#
loop_
_entity.id
_entity.type
_entity.pdbx_description
1 polymer ?
#
loop_
_entity_poly.entity_id
_entity_poly.type
_entity_poly.pdbx_seq_one_letter_code
_entity_poly.pdbx_strand_id
1 'polypeptide(L)'
;MLAALNNGTINKLFGAGNRSFTLKGTDLSGGSGAKIFKMLPGGSTPAVLLQTNAAACIGFTTTATYDCAVSWPNVPIQASGSAKGSINNVLLAQTMTLFFNIANSANLGTIKIEGNKLTFNNLACGSSTPGSLASIQYIPCTVFNYLNANYTGTGHPNINDLYDLANKVLGAVVTTISASDMNAALNAINVGFDKGKALMKQEITCSVPVTRAGSQIMNEVTAQKPVITAYPNPFNDQVRFILQATESGKATLDIYNMVGQKVKTAFQGQLVANSPQTVEYKIPAHSPSENLIYIFRINSKQFTGKLINIRN
;
A
#
# COMPACT_ATOMS: atom_id res chain seq x y z
N MET A 1 16.03 21.35 -5.21
CA MET A 1 15.76 20.66 -6.49
C MET A 1 16.95 20.69 -7.45
N LEU A 2 17.47 21.85 -7.86
CA LEU A 2 18.59 21.91 -8.81
C LEU A 2 19.86 21.17 -8.34
N ALA A 3 20.18 21.26 -7.04
CA ALA A 3 21.27 20.50 -6.40
C ALA A 3 21.10 18.98 -6.50
N ALA A 4 19.86 18.46 -6.55
CA ALA A 4 19.57 17.03 -6.71
C ALA A 4 20.05 16.48 -8.06
N LEU A 5 20.21 17.36 -9.06
CA LEU A 5 20.75 17.04 -10.38
C LEU A 5 22.13 17.67 -10.61
N ASN A 6 22.96 17.73 -9.57
CA ASN A 6 24.31 18.31 -9.63
C ASN A 6 24.31 19.68 -10.32
N ASN A 7 23.45 20.56 -9.80
CA ASN A 7 23.18 21.89 -10.33
C ASN A 7 22.68 21.93 -11.79
N GLY A 8 21.98 20.88 -12.24
CA GLY A 8 21.45 20.78 -13.60
C GLY A 8 22.42 20.14 -14.61
N THR A 9 23.55 19.59 -14.15
CA THR A 9 24.58 18.97 -15.01
C THR A 9 24.28 17.51 -15.33
N ILE A 10 23.41 16.85 -14.56
CA ILE A 10 23.00 15.46 -14.79
C ILE A 10 21.51 15.34 -15.11
N ASN A 11 21.18 14.28 -15.84
CA ASN A 11 19.79 13.89 -16.11
C ASN A 11 19.39 12.76 -15.15
N LYS A 12 18.10 12.67 -14.82
CA LYS A 12 17.56 11.61 -13.98
C LYS A 12 16.49 10.83 -14.72
N LEU A 13 16.71 9.53 -14.82
CA LEU A 13 15.75 8.59 -15.37
C LEU A 13 14.79 8.10 -14.27
N PHE A 14 13.50 8.08 -14.61
CA PHE A 14 12.41 7.51 -13.84
C PHE A 14 11.77 6.38 -14.64
N GLY A 15 11.40 5.28 -13.99
CA GLY A 15 10.99 4.06 -14.67
C GLY A 15 12.18 3.15 -15.00
N ALA A 16 11.99 2.23 -15.95
CA ALA A 16 13.03 1.27 -16.33
C ALA A 16 12.92 0.86 -17.80
N GLY A 17 14.06 0.56 -18.42
CA GLY A 17 14.14 0.18 -19.83
C GLY A 17 13.48 1.22 -20.74
N ASN A 18 12.69 0.73 -21.71
CA ASN A 18 11.93 1.57 -22.63
C ASN A 18 10.57 2.04 -22.09
N ARG A 19 10.33 1.91 -20.78
CA ARG A 19 9.16 2.45 -20.08
C ARG A 19 9.68 3.46 -19.06
N SER A 20 10.22 4.55 -19.59
CA SER A 20 10.97 5.52 -18.79
C SER A 20 10.72 6.97 -19.20
N PHE A 21 10.92 7.86 -18.24
CA PHE A 21 10.89 9.30 -18.39
C PHE A 21 12.22 9.87 -17.90
N THR A 22 12.88 10.68 -18.70
CA THR A 22 14.10 11.38 -18.28
C THR A 22 13.79 12.84 -17.98
N LEU A 23 13.94 13.19 -16.70
CA LEU A 23 14.00 14.56 -16.24
C LEU A 23 15.39 15.12 -16.52
N LYS A 24 15.48 16.16 -17.34
CA LYS A 24 16.76 16.80 -17.66
C LYS A 24 17.15 17.79 -16.58
N GLY A 25 18.45 18.01 -16.40
CA GLY A 25 18.93 19.08 -15.53
C GLY A 25 18.41 20.46 -15.95
N THR A 26 18.26 20.67 -17.27
CA THR A 26 17.67 21.88 -17.86
C THR A 26 16.16 22.04 -17.62
N ASP A 27 15.46 21.00 -17.15
CA ASP A 27 14.06 21.11 -16.75
C ASP A 27 13.90 21.77 -15.37
N LEU A 28 14.99 21.85 -14.60
CA LEU A 28 15.06 22.49 -13.30
C LEU A 28 15.68 23.90 -13.34
N SER A 29 16.26 24.31 -14.46
CA SER A 29 16.85 25.64 -14.62
C SER A 29 15.79 26.69 -15.00
N GLY A 30 16.07 27.96 -14.68
CA GLY A 30 15.18 29.08 -15.02
C GLY A 30 14.32 29.64 -13.89
N GLY A 31 14.65 29.33 -12.62
CA GLY A 31 13.94 29.88 -11.46
C GLY A 31 12.45 29.54 -11.49
N SER A 32 11.57 30.53 -11.31
CA SER A 32 10.12 30.34 -11.38
C SER A 32 9.60 29.89 -12.76
N GLY A 33 10.40 30.02 -13.81
CA GLY A 33 10.08 29.55 -15.17
C GLY A 33 10.49 28.11 -15.46
N ALA A 34 11.08 27.39 -14.51
CA ALA A 34 11.55 26.03 -14.72
C ALA A 34 10.41 25.09 -15.15
N LYS A 35 10.70 24.20 -16.11
CA LYS A 35 9.69 23.30 -16.71
C LYS A 35 9.08 22.35 -15.68
N ILE A 36 9.82 21.99 -14.63
CA ILE A 36 9.33 21.16 -13.53
C ILE A 36 8.05 21.71 -12.88
N PHE A 37 7.89 23.04 -12.84
CA PHE A 37 6.69 23.68 -12.28
C PHE A 37 5.48 23.61 -13.22
N LYS A 38 5.69 23.27 -14.51
CA LYS A 38 4.61 22.92 -15.43
C LYS A 38 4.25 21.44 -15.32
N MET A 39 5.24 20.60 -15.01
CA MET A 39 5.08 19.15 -14.85
C MET A 39 4.33 18.76 -13.58
N LEU A 40 4.61 19.44 -12.47
CA LEU A 40 4.09 19.12 -11.13
C LEU A 40 3.11 20.20 -10.62
N PRO A 41 2.10 19.85 -9.80
CA PRO A 41 1.84 18.51 -9.25
C PRO A 41 1.28 17.56 -10.33
N GLY A 42 1.65 16.28 -10.25
CA GLY A 42 1.08 15.29 -11.17
C GLY A 42 -0.36 14.94 -10.81
N GLY A 43 -1.23 14.85 -11.81
CA GLY A 43 -2.64 14.52 -11.65
C GLY A 43 -2.99 13.03 -11.90
N SER A 44 -4.28 12.71 -11.74
CA SER A 44 -4.97 11.49 -12.22
C SER A 44 -4.54 10.13 -11.62
N THR A 45 -4.96 9.03 -12.26
CA THR A 45 -4.80 7.64 -11.81
C THR A 45 -3.34 7.18 -11.87
N PRO A 46 -2.84 6.46 -10.85
CA PRO A 46 -1.49 5.88 -10.90
C PRO A 46 -1.40 4.82 -11.99
N ALA A 47 -0.40 4.94 -12.86
CA ALA A 47 -0.20 4.02 -13.98
C ALA A 47 1.29 3.75 -14.23
N VAL A 48 1.58 2.58 -14.79
CA VAL A 48 2.91 2.31 -15.37
C VAL A 48 3.12 3.17 -16.62
N LEU A 49 4.36 3.54 -16.91
CA LEU A 49 4.69 4.32 -18.12
C LEU A 49 4.50 3.43 -19.34
N LEU A 50 4.05 3.97 -20.47
CA LEU A 50 3.92 3.19 -21.70
C LEU A 50 5.27 3.03 -22.38
N GLN A 51 5.35 2.02 -23.24
CA GLN A 51 6.57 1.69 -23.96
C GLN A 51 6.90 2.80 -24.98
N THR A 52 8.13 3.28 -24.94
CA THR A 52 8.66 4.18 -25.95
C THR A 52 9.03 3.36 -27.18
N ASN A 53 8.15 3.40 -28.18
CA ASN A 53 8.41 2.78 -29.49
C ASN A 53 9.06 3.78 -30.45
N ALA A 54 9.20 5.04 -30.03
CA ALA A 54 9.51 6.15 -30.90
C ALA A 54 10.97 6.60 -30.74
N ALA A 55 11.77 6.37 -31.78
CA ALA A 55 13.12 6.91 -31.98
C ALA A 55 13.12 8.42 -32.30
N ALA A 56 12.28 9.23 -31.64
CA ALA A 56 11.96 10.58 -32.12
C ALA A 56 12.56 11.72 -31.29
N CYS A 57 13.18 11.43 -30.14
CA CYS A 57 13.83 12.46 -29.32
C CYS A 57 15.34 12.42 -29.53
N ILE A 58 15.91 13.50 -30.10
CA ILE A 58 17.36 13.63 -30.32
C ILE A 58 18.10 13.41 -28.99
N GLY A 59 18.98 12.41 -28.95
CA GLY A 59 19.77 12.04 -27.76
C GLY A 59 19.05 11.21 -26.70
N PHE A 60 17.76 10.88 -26.87
CA PHE A 60 16.96 10.11 -25.91
C PHE A 60 16.03 9.12 -26.64
N THR A 61 16.62 8.13 -27.31
CA THR A 61 15.88 7.20 -28.20
C THR A 61 15.07 6.12 -27.47
N THR A 62 15.28 5.95 -26.15
CA THR A 62 14.67 4.88 -25.34
C THR A 62 13.88 5.39 -24.13
N THR A 63 13.68 6.72 -24.01
CA THR A 63 13.04 7.36 -22.85
C THR A 63 12.29 8.61 -23.29
N ALA A 64 11.15 8.87 -22.67
CA ALA A 64 10.37 10.07 -22.92
C ALA A 64 11.04 11.29 -22.23
N THR A 65 10.89 12.47 -22.83
CA THR A 65 11.40 13.72 -22.23
C THR A 65 10.40 14.85 -22.41
N TYR A 66 10.42 15.83 -21.50
CA TYR A 66 9.48 16.94 -21.57
C TYR A 66 9.60 17.78 -22.85
N ASP A 67 10.82 18.00 -23.33
CA ASP A 67 11.08 18.76 -24.57
C ASP A 67 10.59 18.06 -25.84
N CYS A 68 10.23 16.79 -25.74
CA CYS A 68 9.90 15.96 -26.87
C CYS A 68 8.40 15.64 -26.84
N ALA A 69 7.59 16.54 -27.41
CA ALA A 69 6.12 16.43 -27.42
C ALA A 69 5.62 15.10 -28.03
N VAL A 70 6.34 14.54 -29.01
CA VAL A 70 6.03 13.23 -29.61
C VAL A 70 6.16 12.07 -28.63
N SER A 71 6.88 12.24 -27.52
CA SER A 71 7.02 11.23 -26.45
C SER A 71 5.98 11.35 -25.33
N TRP A 72 5.20 12.44 -25.31
CA TRP A 72 4.18 12.71 -24.28
C TRP A 72 3.04 11.67 -24.21
N PRO A 73 2.68 10.93 -25.26
CA PRO A 73 1.76 9.80 -25.10
C PRO A 73 2.34 8.68 -24.22
N ASN A 74 3.66 8.53 -24.15
CA ASN A 74 4.30 7.44 -23.41
C ASN A 74 4.33 7.68 -21.89
N VAL A 75 4.33 8.95 -21.53
CA VAL A 75 4.26 9.44 -20.16
C VAL A 75 3.11 10.42 -20.16
N PRO A 76 1.89 10.03 -19.74
CA PRO A 76 0.68 10.81 -19.99
C PRO A 76 0.87 12.28 -19.58
N ILE A 77 1.20 13.14 -20.52
CA ILE A 77 1.39 14.58 -20.31
C ILE A 77 0.26 15.28 -21.05
N GLN A 78 -0.34 16.25 -20.39
CA GLN A 78 -1.42 17.04 -20.96
C GLN A 78 -0.92 17.82 -22.20
N ALA A 79 -1.43 17.46 -23.39
CA ALA A 79 -0.96 18.02 -24.65
C ALA A 79 -1.48 19.44 -24.96
N SER A 80 -2.63 19.81 -24.38
CA SER A 80 -3.36 21.03 -24.69
C SER A 80 -4.16 21.57 -23.50
N GLY A 81 -4.71 22.79 -23.63
CA GLY A 81 -5.50 23.44 -22.59
C GLY A 81 -4.67 24.14 -21.52
N SER A 82 -5.33 24.58 -20.45
CA SER A 82 -4.71 25.36 -19.36
C SER A 82 -3.69 24.58 -18.54
N ALA A 83 -3.79 23.24 -18.52
CA ALA A 83 -2.85 22.34 -17.85
C ALA A 83 -1.78 21.77 -18.80
N LYS A 84 -1.57 22.35 -19.99
CA LYS A 84 -0.59 21.85 -20.97
C LYS A 84 0.81 21.71 -20.35
N GLY A 85 1.38 20.51 -20.46
CA GLY A 85 2.68 20.16 -19.88
C GLY A 85 2.58 19.48 -18.51
N SER A 86 1.42 19.47 -17.86
CA SER A 86 1.26 18.76 -16.59
C SER A 86 1.30 17.24 -16.77
N ILE A 87 1.99 16.56 -15.86
CA ILE A 87 2.06 15.10 -15.82
C ILE A 87 0.72 14.58 -15.30
N ASN A 88 0.01 13.80 -16.10
CA ASN A 88 -1.21 13.07 -15.73
C ASN A 88 -0.86 11.64 -15.29
N ASN A 89 0.06 11.53 -14.33
CA ASN A 89 0.41 10.27 -13.68
C ASN A 89 0.91 10.53 -12.27
N VAL A 90 0.06 10.29 -11.28
CA VAL A 90 0.38 10.53 -9.86
C VAL A 90 1.54 9.64 -9.37
N LEU A 91 1.68 8.41 -9.88
CA LEU A 91 2.79 7.53 -9.48
C LEU A 91 4.15 8.10 -9.91
N LEU A 92 4.26 8.60 -11.15
CA LEU A 92 5.48 9.25 -11.63
C LEU A 92 5.79 10.49 -10.79
N ALA A 93 4.79 11.34 -10.56
CA ALA A 93 4.97 12.56 -9.77
C ALA A 93 5.39 12.27 -8.32
N GLN A 94 4.76 11.31 -7.65
CA GLN A 94 5.16 10.89 -6.30
C GLN A 94 6.59 10.33 -6.27
N THR A 95 6.99 9.62 -7.32
CA THR A 95 8.37 9.09 -7.44
C THR A 95 9.39 10.22 -7.63
N MET A 96 9.06 11.24 -8.43
CA MET A 96 9.88 12.45 -8.58
C MET A 96 9.96 13.25 -7.27
N THR A 97 8.85 13.40 -6.57
CA THR A 97 8.81 14.05 -5.25
C THR A 97 9.70 13.32 -4.25
N LEU A 98 9.63 11.98 -4.19
CA LEU A 98 10.49 11.20 -3.30
C LEU A 98 11.97 11.36 -3.64
N PHE A 99 12.33 11.37 -4.93
CA PHE A 99 13.69 11.64 -5.38
C PHE A 99 14.21 12.99 -4.86
N PHE A 100 13.42 14.05 -4.99
CA PHE A 100 13.81 15.36 -4.48
C PHE A 100 13.89 15.40 -2.96
N ASN A 101 13.00 14.70 -2.26
CA ASN A 101 13.02 14.61 -0.80
C ASN A 101 14.29 13.89 -0.32
N ILE A 102 14.68 12.77 -0.94
CA ILE A 102 15.93 12.05 -0.63
C ILE A 102 17.13 12.96 -0.87
N ALA A 103 17.17 13.66 -2.02
CA ALA A 103 18.29 14.55 -2.33
C ALA A 103 18.38 15.77 -1.40
N ASN A 104 17.26 16.22 -0.82
CA ASN A 104 17.22 17.33 0.13
C ASN A 104 17.62 16.91 1.56
N SER A 105 17.64 15.61 1.87
CA SER A 105 17.91 15.10 3.21
C SER A 105 18.74 13.82 3.13
N ALA A 106 20.04 13.96 3.39
CA ALA A 106 21.01 12.85 3.25
C ALA A 106 20.62 11.58 4.03
N ASN A 107 19.89 11.72 5.13
CA ASN A 107 19.44 10.61 5.96
C ASN A 107 18.12 10.00 5.51
N LEU A 108 17.29 10.69 4.71
CA LEU A 108 15.95 10.20 4.38
C LEU A 108 16.04 8.87 3.62
N GLY A 109 16.91 8.78 2.61
CA GLY A 109 17.07 7.57 1.82
C GLY A 109 17.54 6.35 2.64
N THR A 110 18.25 6.56 3.75
CA THR A 110 18.83 5.49 4.57
C THR A 110 17.92 5.04 5.72
N ILE A 111 16.77 5.70 5.93
CA ILE A 111 15.78 5.27 6.93
C ILE A 111 15.27 3.88 6.55
N LYS A 112 15.42 2.93 7.49
CA LYS A 112 14.94 1.56 7.35
C LYS A 112 13.41 1.51 7.47
N ILE A 113 12.80 0.66 6.65
CA ILE A 113 11.37 0.34 6.65
C ILE A 113 11.21 -0.96 7.44
N GLU A 114 11.06 -0.83 8.75
CA GLU A 114 10.96 -1.94 9.71
C GLU A 114 9.51 -2.32 10.01
N GLY A 115 8.56 -1.43 9.67
CA GLY A 115 7.13 -1.67 9.79
C GLY A 115 6.35 -0.98 8.67
N ASN A 116 5.14 -1.49 8.39
CA ASN A 116 4.28 -0.95 7.36
C ASN A 116 3.31 0.12 7.88
N LYS A 117 3.06 0.17 9.20
CA LYS A 117 2.35 1.27 9.86
C LYS A 117 3.37 2.26 10.39
N LEU A 118 3.36 3.47 9.85
CA LEU A 118 4.30 4.53 10.17
C LEU A 118 3.59 5.62 10.98
N THR A 119 4.14 5.95 12.14
CA THR A 119 3.61 7.02 12.99
C THR A 119 4.55 8.21 12.93
N PHE A 120 4.04 9.36 12.52
CA PHE A 120 4.78 10.61 12.39
C PHE A 120 4.24 11.65 13.36
N ASN A 121 5.12 12.41 13.99
CA ASN A 121 4.73 13.56 14.81
C ASN A 121 5.36 14.83 14.24
N ASN A 122 4.70 15.96 14.47
CA ASN A 122 5.31 17.26 14.17
C ASN A 122 6.54 17.45 15.07
N LEU A 123 7.65 17.83 14.46
CA LEU A 123 8.83 18.29 15.18
C LEU A 123 8.93 19.80 14.98
N ALA A 124 8.86 20.57 16.06
CA ALA A 124 9.16 22.00 15.96
C ALA A 124 10.61 22.17 15.49
N CYS A 125 10.88 23.11 14.57
CA CYS A 125 12.24 23.36 14.07
C CYS A 125 13.20 23.63 15.24
N GLY A 126 14.26 22.82 15.38
CA GLY A 126 15.23 22.91 16.47
C GLY A 126 14.84 22.19 17.77
N SER A 127 13.66 21.55 17.82
CA SER A 127 13.25 20.70 18.92
C SER A 127 13.67 19.25 18.69
N SER A 128 14.06 18.56 19.76
CA SER A 128 14.17 17.09 19.80
C SER A 128 12.94 16.45 20.45
N THR A 129 11.98 17.24 20.94
CA THR A 129 10.76 16.75 21.59
C THR A 129 9.61 16.65 20.57
N PRO A 130 9.01 15.46 20.41
CA PRO A 130 7.88 15.26 19.50
C PRO A 130 6.62 16.01 19.97
N GLY A 131 5.92 16.66 19.04
CA GLY A 131 4.59 17.22 19.31
C GLY A 131 3.53 16.13 19.54
N SER A 132 2.39 16.51 20.12
CA SER A 132 1.33 15.59 20.57
C SER A 132 0.42 15.06 19.45
N LEU A 133 0.53 15.57 18.23
CA LEU A 133 -0.31 15.16 17.10
C LEU A 133 0.40 14.11 16.26
N ALA A 134 -0.05 12.85 16.39
CA ALA A 134 0.42 11.73 15.59
C ALA A 134 -0.40 11.64 14.27
N SER A 135 0.28 11.71 13.13
CA SER A 135 -0.29 11.32 11.84
C SER A 135 0.22 9.94 11.44
N ILE A 136 -0.72 9.04 11.14
CA ILE A 136 -0.40 7.65 10.78
C ILE A 136 -0.47 7.51 9.27
N GLN A 137 0.52 6.84 8.69
CA GLN A 137 0.57 6.46 7.29
C GLN A 137 0.78 4.95 7.17
N TYR A 138 0.35 4.37 6.05
CA TYR A 138 0.45 2.94 5.80
C TYR A 138 1.16 2.68 4.47
N ILE A 139 2.21 1.86 4.51
CA ILE A 139 2.73 1.18 3.33
C ILE A 139 1.84 -0.05 3.10
N PRO A 140 1.28 -0.24 1.89
CA PRO A 140 0.51 -1.44 1.57
C PRO A 140 1.31 -2.72 1.79
N CYS A 141 0.65 -3.78 2.27
CA CYS A 141 1.33 -5.03 2.60
C CYS A 141 1.96 -5.73 1.41
N THR A 142 1.37 -5.57 0.22
CA THR A 142 1.96 -6.04 -1.05
C THR A 142 3.36 -5.45 -1.27
N VAL A 143 3.52 -4.14 -1.04
CA VAL A 143 4.80 -3.43 -1.18
C VAL A 143 5.76 -3.79 -0.05
N PHE A 144 5.31 -3.73 1.20
CA PHE A 144 6.15 -4.04 2.36
C PHE A 144 6.70 -5.47 2.31
N ASN A 145 5.86 -6.46 1.98
CA ASN A 145 6.28 -7.85 1.88
C ASN A 145 7.24 -8.05 0.70
N TYR A 146 7.00 -7.40 -0.45
CA TYR A 146 7.92 -7.47 -1.59
C TYR A 146 9.29 -6.91 -1.24
N LEU A 147 9.36 -5.75 -0.58
CA LEU A 147 10.62 -5.15 -0.15
C LEU A 147 11.40 -6.09 0.78
N ASN A 148 10.75 -6.61 1.82
CA ASN A 148 11.41 -7.52 2.77
C ASN A 148 11.86 -8.84 2.13
N ALA A 149 11.20 -9.30 1.07
CA ALA A 149 11.59 -10.51 0.36
C ALA A 149 12.76 -10.28 -0.63
N ASN A 150 12.91 -9.07 -1.19
CA ASN A 150 13.81 -8.81 -2.33
C ASN A 150 14.95 -7.82 -2.03
N TYR A 151 14.91 -7.10 -0.90
CA TYR A 151 15.88 -6.05 -0.54
C TYR A 151 16.43 -6.28 0.87
N THR A 152 17.23 -7.33 1.04
CA THR A 152 17.73 -7.79 2.35
C THR A 152 19.21 -7.49 2.61
N GLY A 153 19.92 -6.89 1.65
CA GLY A 153 21.38 -6.70 1.71
C GLY A 153 21.92 -5.91 2.92
N THR A 154 21.06 -5.15 3.60
CA THR A 154 21.39 -4.34 4.79
C THR A 154 20.59 -4.73 6.05
N GLY A 155 19.99 -5.92 6.07
CA GLY A 155 19.15 -6.41 7.17
C GLY A 155 17.68 -6.02 7.05
N HIS A 156 17.40 -4.74 6.77
CA HIS A 156 16.06 -4.24 6.42
C HIS A 156 16.10 -3.38 5.16
N PRO A 157 15.02 -3.40 4.34
CA PRO A 157 14.87 -2.46 3.23
C PRO A 157 14.80 -1.03 3.75
N ASN A 158 15.23 -0.07 2.95
CA ASN A 158 15.21 1.36 3.28
C ASN A 158 14.42 2.18 2.24
N ILE A 159 14.35 3.51 2.43
CA ILE A 159 13.61 4.39 1.51
C ILE A 159 14.25 4.45 0.11
N ASN A 160 15.58 4.27 -0.03
CA ASN A 160 16.20 4.12 -1.35
C ASN A 160 15.74 2.84 -2.05
N ASP A 161 15.55 1.75 -1.32
CA ASP A 161 15.01 0.49 -1.86
C ASP A 161 13.56 0.66 -2.33
N LEU A 162 12.74 1.38 -1.56
CA LEU A 162 11.38 1.76 -1.97
C LEU A 162 11.40 2.62 -3.24
N TYR A 163 12.33 3.58 -3.33
CA TYR A 163 12.52 4.40 -4.52
C TYR A 163 12.94 3.57 -5.75
N ASP A 164 13.86 2.62 -5.59
CA ASP A 164 14.25 1.70 -6.67
C ASP A 164 13.07 0.83 -7.12
N LEU A 165 12.32 0.26 -6.17
CA LEU A 165 11.13 -0.52 -6.46
C LEU A 165 10.06 0.28 -7.20
N ALA A 166 9.85 1.55 -6.83
CA ALA A 166 8.93 2.44 -7.53
C ALA A 166 9.31 2.64 -9.00
N ASN A 167 10.61 2.79 -9.30
CA ASN A 167 11.10 2.88 -10.68
C ASN A 167 10.89 1.57 -11.44
N LYS A 168 11.10 0.41 -10.79
CA LYS A 168 10.81 -0.89 -11.40
C LYS A 168 9.32 -1.10 -11.68
N VAL A 169 8.43 -0.66 -10.79
CA VAL A 169 6.97 -0.69 -11.02
C VAL A 169 6.57 0.27 -12.14
N LEU A 170 7.05 1.52 -12.12
CA LEU A 170 6.81 2.50 -13.19
C LEU A 170 7.21 1.97 -14.57
N GLY A 171 8.36 1.29 -14.63
CA GLY A 171 8.87 0.65 -15.84
C GLY A 171 8.25 -0.72 -16.17
N ALA A 172 7.23 -1.16 -15.44
CA ALA A 172 6.60 -2.47 -15.56
C ALA A 172 7.58 -3.67 -15.49
N VAL A 173 8.73 -3.51 -14.84
CA VAL A 173 9.68 -4.59 -14.54
C VAL A 173 9.15 -5.44 -13.38
N VAL A 174 8.56 -4.79 -12.37
CA VAL A 174 7.83 -5.45 -11.29
C VAL A 174 6.34 -5.28 -11.54
N THR A 175 5.66 -6.39 -11.85
CA THR A 175 4.23 -6.42 -12.19
C THR A 175 3.37 -7.04 -11.09
N THR A 176 3.98 -7.66 -10.08
CA THR A 176 3.30 -8.26 -8.93
C THR A 176 2.74 -7.23 -7.95
N ILE A 177 3.17 -5.97 -8.05
CA ILE A 177 2.67 -4.84 -7.27
C ILE A 177 1.88 -3.93 -8.21
N SER A 178 0.67 -3.53 -7.80
CA SER A 178 -0.13 -2.59 -8.57
C SER A 178 0.46 -1.17 -8.53
N ALA A 179 0.27 -0.40 -9.60
CA ALA A 179 0.66 1.02 -9.62
C ALA A 179 -0.02 1.81 -8.49
N SER A 180 -1.24 1.42 -8.10
CA SER A 180 -1.98 2.01 -6.99
C SER A 180 -1.31 1.75 -5.64
N ASP A 181 -0.95 0.50 -5.35
CA ASP A 181 -0.27 0.14 -4.10
C ASP A 181 1.09 0.82 -3.99
N MET A 182 1.85 0.86 -5.11
CA MET A 182 3.12 1.58 -5.13
C MET A 182 2.92 3.08 -4.89
N ASN A 183 1.92 3.69 -5.52
CA ASN A 183 1.60 5.10 -5.30
C ASN A 183 1.21 5.38 -3.85
N ALA A 184 0.42 4.50 -3.22
CA ALA A 184 0.06 4.62 -1.81
C ALA A 184 1.30 4.51 -0.89
N ALA A 185 2.25 3.62 -1.19
CA ALA A 185 3.51 3.50 -0.46
C ALA A 185 4.36 4.78 -0.56
N LEU A 186 4.51 5.35 -1.76
CA LEU A 186 5.23 6.61 -1.94
C LEU A 186 4.54 7.78 -1.25
N ASN A 187 3.20 7.84 -1.35
CA ASN A 187 2.39 8.84 -0.67
C ASN A 187 2.58 8.79 0.85
N ALA A 188 2.61 7.59 1.44
CA ALA A 188 2.84 7.41 2.87
C ALA A 188 4.17 8.05 3.34
N ILE A 189 5.22 7.97 2.52
CA ILE A 189 6.51 8.59 2.81
C ILE A 189 6.49 10.09 2.55
N ASN A 190 6.06 10.52 1.35
CA ASN A 190 6.07 11.93 0.97
C ASN A 190 5.16 12.80 1.86
N VAL A 191 3.99 12.29 2.26
CA VAL A 191 3.09 12.96 3.21
C VAL A 191 3.56 12.78 4.66
N GLY A 192 4.17 11.64 4.97
CA GLY A 192 4.68 11.33 6.30
C GLY A 192 5.75 12.32 6.77
N PHE A 193 6.68 12.69 5.89
CA PHE A 193 7.74 13.65 6.16
C PHE A 193 7.40 15.10 5.77
N ASP A 194 6.19 15.37 5.31
CA ASP A 194 5.75 16.72 4.96
C ASP A 194 5.63 17.62 6.21
N LYS A 195 5.87 18.93 6.03
CA LYS A 195 5.68 19.98 7.06
C LYS A 195 6.43 19.74 8.37
N GLY A 196 7.67 19.25 8.30
CA GLY A 196 8.54 19.13 9.48
C GLY A 196 8.16 17.98 10.42
N LYS A 197 7.53 16.94 9.87
CA LYS A 197 7.23 15.72 10.62
C LYS A 197 8.42 14.78 10.67
N ALA A 198 8.59 14.11 11.81
CA ALA A 198 9.58 13.07 12.01
C ALA A 198 8.90 11.71 12.19
N LEU A 199 9.52 10.66 11.66
CA LEU A 199 9.09 9.29 11.89
C LEU A 199 9.41 8.89 13.33
N MET A 200 8.39 8.58 14.11
CA MET A 200 8.52 8.28 15.55
C MET A 200 8.46 6.79 15.84
N LYS A 201 7.62 6.07 15.11
CA LYS A 201 7.37 4.64 15.36
C LYS A 201 7.02 3.92 14.07
N GLN A 202 7.47 2.68 13.98
CA GLN A 202 7.08 1.73 12.95
C GLN A 202 6.50 0.48 13.59
N GLU A 203 5.41 -0.03 13.03
CA GLU A 203 4.77 -1.26 13.50
C GLU A 203 4.48 -2.17 12.30
N ILE A 204 4.72 -3.47 12.48
CA ILE A 204 4.31 -4.47 11.50
C ILE A 204 2.84 -4.82 11.79
N THR A 205 1.98 -4.52 10.84
CA THR A 205 0.55 -4.86 10.83
C THR A 205 0.19 -5.80 9.67
N CYS A 206 1.11 -5.99 8.73
CA CYS A 206 0.98 -6.96 7.66
C CYS A 206 1.12 -8.39 8.19
N SER A 207 0.29 -9.29 7.68
CA SER A 207 0.59 -10.71 7.74
C SER A 207 1.74 -10.99 6.77
N VAL A 208 2.97 -11.04 7.27
CA VAL A 208 4.15 -11.45 6.50
C VAL A 208 4.15 -12.98 6.32
N PRO A 209 4.14 -13.52 5.10
CA PRO A 209 4.58 -14.89 4.89
C PRO A 209 6.10 -14.94 5.08
N VAL A 210 6.55 -15.56 6.15
CA VAL A 210 7.98 -15.68 6.47
C VAL A 210 8.58 -16.82 5.64
N THR A 211 9.29 -16.50 4.56
CA THR A 211 10.29 -17.42 3.98
C THR A 211 11.66 -17.07 4.55
N ARG A 212 12.08 -17.73 5.62
CA ARG A 212 13.46 -17.64 6.14
C ARG A 212 14.29 -18.80 5.60
N ALA A 213 15.26 -18.50 4.74
CA ALA A 213 16.42 -19.36 4.54
C ALA A 213 17.35 -19.21 5.75
N GLY A 214 17.58 -20.32 6.47
CA GLY A 214 18.68 -20.48 7.41
C GLY A 214 18.57 -19.76 8.76
N SER A 215 17.89 -20.36 9.74
CA SER A 215 18.46 -20.71 11.06
C SER A 215 17.33 -20.97 12.05
N GLN A 216 17.40 -22.14 12.69
CA GLN A 216 16.30 -22.81 13.38
C GLN A 216 15.91 -22.09 14.67
N ILE A 217 14.66 -21.62 14.73
CA ILE A 217 13.85 -21.62 15.95
C ILE A 217 12.44 -22.03 15.49
N MET A 218 11.98 -23.20 15.95
CA MET A 218 10.58 -23.60 15.85
C MET A 218 9.72 -22.53 16.55
N ASN A 219 8.75 -21.95 15.83
CA ASN A 219 7.36 -21.97 16.30
C ASN A 219 6.36 -21.48 15.25
N GLU A 220 5.43 -22.40 14.99
CA GLU A 220 4.07 -22.32 14.45
C GLU A 220 3.74 -21.30 13.35
N VAL A 221 3.67 -21.86 12.12
CA VAL A 221 2.92 -21.31 10.99
C VAL A 221 1.50 -20.98 11.44
N THR A 222 1.23 -19.70 11.68
CA THR A 222 -0.15 -19.26 11.88
C THR A 222 -0.82 -19.19 10.52
N ALA A 223 -1.51 -20.26 10.16
CA ALA A 223 -2.39 -20.29 8.99
C ALA A 223 -3.28 -19.04 8.97
N GLN A 224 -3.32 -18.32 7.84
CA GLN A 224 -4.15 -17.15 7.67
C GLN A 224 -5.61 -17.54 7.97
N LYS A 225 -6.12 -17.08 9.12
CA LYS A 225 -7.43 -17.45 9.61
C LYS A 225 -8.49 -16.70 8.77
N PRO A 226 -9.58 -17.36 8.36
CA PRO A 226 -10.73 -16.69 7.79
C PRO A 226 -11.24 -15.61 8.75
N VAL A 227 -11.77 -14.54 8.17
CA VAL A 227 -12.38 -13.45 8.93
C VAL A 227 -13.86 -13.80 9.13
N ILE A 228 -14.26 -13.99 10.40
CA ILE A 228 -15.66 -14.16 10.79
C ILE A 228 -15.99 -13.02 11.74
N THR A 229 -16.79 -12.07 11.28
CA THR A 229 -17.30 -10.99 12.13
C THR A 229 -18.79 -11.17 12.37
N ALA A 230 -19.23 -10.90 13.60
CA ALA A 230 -20.62 -10.90 14.00
C ALA A 230 -21.01 -9.49 14.42
N TYR A 231 -22.03 -8.91 13.78
CA TYR A 231 -22.51 -7.56 14.07
C TYR A 231 -24.05 -7.51 14.09
N PRO A 232 -24.67 -6.84 15.09
CA PRO A 232 -24.02 -6.35 16.30
C PRO A 232 -23.65 -7.52 17.23
N ASN A 233 -22.57 -7.38 18.00
CA ASN A 233 -22.21 -8.26 19.10
C ASN A 233 -21.58 -7.38 20.19
N PRO A 234 -22.28 -7.04 21.28
CA PRO A 234 -23.51 -7.69 21.77
C PRO A 234 -24.76 -7.48 20.90
N PHE A 235 -25.70 -8.43 20.94
CA PHE A 235 -26.88 -8.50 20.06
C PHE A 235 -28.19 -8.56 20.84
N ASN A 236 -29.29 -8.17 20.20
CA ASN A 236 -30.63 -8.21 20.78
C ASN A 236 -31.43 -9.41 20.24
N ASP A 237 -31.91 -9.33 18.99
CA ASP A 237 -32.82 -10.30 18.37
C ASP A 237 -32.27 -10.90 17.06
N GLN A 238 -31.24 -10.30 16.49
CA GLN A 238 -30.59 -10.76 15.27
C GLN A 238 -29.09 -10.46 15.27
N VAL A 239 -28.33 -11.31 14.59
CA VAL A 239 -26.89 -11.18 14.34
C VAL A 239 -26.63 -11.36 12.86
N ARG A 240 -25.84 -10.46 12.28
CA ARG A 240 -25.29 -10.60 10.93
C ARG A 240 -23.85 -11.12 11.01
N PHE A 241 -23.57 -12.17 10.27
CA PHE A 241 -22.23 -12.70 10.08
C PHE A 241 -21.68 -12.29 8.73
N ILE A 242 -20.43 -11.83 8.70
CA ILE A 242 -19.65 -11.68 7.47
C ILE A 242 -18.60 -12.78 7.48
N LEU A 243 -18.72 -13.70 6.53
CA LEU A 243 -17.85 -14.85 6.35
C LEU A 243 -16.90 -14.57 5.19
N GLN A 244 -15.61 -14.42 5.46
CA GLN A 244 -14.60 -14.31 4.41
C GLN A 244 -13.58 -15.44 4.57
N ALA A 245 -13.74 -16.47 3.75
CA ALA A 245 -12.84 -17.62 3.74
C ALA A 245 -11.51 -17.28 3.05
N THR A 246 -10.40 -17.79 3.58
CA THR A 246 -9.06 -17.65 2.95
C THR A 246 -8.82 -18.69 1.84
N GLU A 247 -9.67 -19.72 1.76
CA GLU A 247 -9.66 -20.77 0.76
C GLU A 247 -11.09 -21.08 0.30
N SER A 248 -11.26 -21.50 -0.95
CA SER A 248 -12.55 -21.93 -1.47
C SER A 248 -12.88 -23.32 -0.92
N GLY A 249 -14.13 -23.57 -0.54
CA GLY A 249 -14.49 -24.87 0.02
C GLY A 249 -15.91 -24.94 0.56
N LYS A 250 -16.33 -26.15 0.93
CA LYS A 250 -17.60 -26.38 1.62
C LYS A 250 -17.48 -25.88 3.05
N ALA A 251 -18.39 -25.00 3.45
CA ALA A 251 -18.39 -24.38 4.76
C ALA A 251 -19.74 -24.47 5.46
N THR A 252 -19.70 -24.47 6.79
CA THR A 252 -20.88 -24.38 7.66
C THR A 252 -20.66 -23.35 8.76
N LEU A 253 -21.73 -22.65 9.14
CA LEU A 253 -21.78 -21.84 10.36
C LEU A 253 -22.85 -22.41 11.27
N ASP A 254 -22.43 -23.02 12.37
CA ASP A 254 -23.31 -23.62 13.37
C ASP A 254 -23.34 -22.77 14.64
N ILE A 255 -24.51 -22.65 15.26
CA ILE A 255 -24.76 -21.91 16.49
C ILE A 255 -25.08 -22.91 17.59
N TYR A 256 -24.47 -22.74 18.75
CA TYR A 256 -24.58 -23.58 19.94
C TYR A 256 -24.94 -22.72 21.16
N ASN A 257 -25.59 -23.33 22.16
CA ASN A 257 -25.78 -22.72 23.47
C ASN A 257 -24.56 -22.96 24.38
N MET A 258 -24.58 -22.37 25.57
CA MET A 258 -23.47 -22.49 26.54
C MET A 258 -23.29 -23.91 27.10
N VAL A 259 -24.29 -24.76 26.98
CA VAL A 259 -24.25 -26.18 27.39
C VAL A 259 -23.71 -27.09 26.28
N GLY A 260 -23.36 -26.53 25.11
CA GLY A 260 -22.80 -27.27 23.98
C GLY A 260 -23.84 -27.94 23.07
N GLN A 261 -25.13 -27.69 23.28
CA GLN A 261 -26.19 -28.15 22.39
C GLN A 261 -26.24 -27.28 21.13
N LYS A 262 -26.31 -27.92 19.95
CA LYS A 262 -26.47 -27.23 18.68
C LYS A 262 -27.88 -26.64 18.57
N VAL A 263 -27.96 -25.32 18.40
CA VAL A 263 -29.21 -24.56 18.27
C VAL A 263 -29.64 -24.45 16.82
N LYS A 264 -28.71 -24.11 15.91
CA LYS A 264 -29.02 -23.90 14.48
C LYS A 264 -27.79 -24.02 13.59
N THR A 265 -27.98 -24.40 12.33
CA THR A 265 -27.02 -24.12 11.24
C THR A 265 -27.46 -22.85 10.52
N ALA A 266 -26.71 -21.77 10.71
CA ALA A 266 -26.99 -20.45 10.11
C ALA A 266 -26.52 -20.37 8.65
N PHE A 267 -25.49 -21.12 8.28
CA PHE A 267 -25.02 -21.22 6.90
C PHE A 267 -24.54 -22.63 6.58
N GLN A 268 -24.82 -23.11 5.37
CA GLN A 268 -24.23 -24.30 4.79
C GLN A 268 -24.15 -24.13 3.27
N GLY A 269 -22.95 -24.16 2.71
CA GLY A 269 -22.76 -23.93 1.28
C GLY A 269 -21.30 -23.93 0.87
N GLN A 270 -21.04 -23.56 -0.38
CA GLN A 270 -19.69 -23.41 -0.90
C GLN A 270 -19.29 -21.93 -0.82
N LEU A 271 -18.11 -21.66 -0.28
CA LEU A 271 -17.52 -20.33 -0.23
C LEU A 271 -16.39 -20.22 -1.27
N VAL A 272 -16.28 -19.05 -1.87
CA VAL A 272 -15.15 -18.69 -2.74
C VAL A 272 -14.15 -17.90 -1.93
N ALA A 273 -12.86 -18.23 -2.07
CA ALA A 273 -11.77 -17.55 -1.37
C ALA A 273 -11.86 -16.03 -1.54
N ASN A 274 -11.66 -15.31 -0.43
CA ASN A 274 -11.64 -13.85 -0.33
C ASN A 274 -12.94 -13.13 -0.74
N SER A 275 -14.03 -13.85 -1.02
CA SER A 275 -15.35 -13.27 -1.29
C SER A 275 -16.19 -13.26 0.00
N PRO A 276 -16.54 -12.09 0.55
CA PRO A 276 -17.38 -12.02 1.74
C PRO A 276 -18.79 -12.55 1.45
N GLN A 277 -19.27 -13.48 2.28
CA GLN A 277 -20.65 -13.93 2.29
C GLN A 277 -21.34 -13.45 3.56
N THR A 278 -22.49 -12.80 3.39
CA THR A 278 -23.27 -12.26 4.49
C THR A 278 -24.39 -13.22 4.85
N VAL A 279 -24.50 -13.56 6.14
CA VAL A 279 -25.49 -14.50 6.67
C VAL A 279 -26.21 -13.83 7.82
N GLU A 280 -27.53 -13.79 7.77
CA GLU A 280 -28.35 -13.24 8.84
C GLU A 280 -28.95 -14.36 9.69
N TYR A 281 -28.82 -14.24 11.00
CA TYR A 281 -29.39 -15.17 11.97
C TYR A 281 -30.31 -14.43 12.92
N LYS A 282 -31.60 -14.79 12.90
CA LYS A 282 -32.62 -14.29 13.83
C LYS A 282 -32.82 -15.30 14.96
N ILE A 283 -32.77 -14.84 16.20
CA ILE A 283 -32.96 -15.70 17.37
C ILE A 283 -34.46 -16.02 17.51
N PRO A 284 -34.84 -17.30 17.70
CA PRO A 284 -36.23 -17.68 17.92
C PRO A 284 -36.82 -16.97 19.15
N ALA A 285 -38.07 -16.50 19.05
CA ALA A 285 -38.73 -15.71 20.10
C ALA A 285 -38.92 -16.44 21.44
N HIS A 286 -38.84 -17.78 21.45
CA HIS A 286 -38.97 -18.63 22.64
C HIS A 286 -37.63 -19.16 23.17
N SER A 287 -36.50 -18.66 22.65
CA SER A 287 -35.19 -19.00 23.19
C SER A 287 -34.89 -18.11 24.41
N PRO A 288 -34.49 -18.67 25.56
CA PRO A 288 -34.06 -17.87 26.71
C PRO A 288 -32.93 -16.91 26.32
N SER A 289 -32.82 -15.77 27.02
CA SER A 289 -31.77 -14.76 26.85
C SER A 289 -30.40 -15.36 27.22
N GLU A 290 -29.86 -16.16 26.31
CA GLU A 290 -28.62 -16.90 26.51
C GLU A 290 -27.53 -16.38 25.59
N ASN A 291 -26.31 -16.34 26.13
CA ASN A 291 -25.12 -16.19 25.32
C ASN A 291 -24.98 -17.42 24.41
N LEU A 292 -24.49 -17.19 23.19
CA LEU A 292 -24.35 -18.24 22.19
C LEU A 292 -22.89 -18.37 21.76
N ILE A 293 -22.56 -19.52 21.19
CA ILE A 293 -21.26 -19.80 20.58
C ILE A 293 -21.51 -20.12 19.11
N TYR A 294 -20.83 -19.43 18.21
CA TYR A 294 -20.81 -19.85 16.81
C TYR A 294 -19.56 -20.68 16.53
N ILE A 295 -19.70 -21.70 15.70
CA ILE A 295 -18.63 -22.53 15.17
C ILE A 295 -18.72 -22.51 13.65
N PHE A 296 -17.75 -21.87 13.01
CA PHE A 296 -17.57 -21.86 11.57
C PHE A 296 -16.60 -22.97 11.16
N ARG A 297 -16.97 -23.80 10.19
CA ARG A 297 -16.13 -24.86 9.64
C ARG A 297 -15.96 -24.66 8.14
N ILE A 298 -14.76 -24.84 7.63
CA ILE A 298 -14.48 -24.90 6.20
C ILE A 298 -13.37 -25.93 5.96
N ASN A 299 -13.62 -26.86 5.03
CA ASN A 299 -12.72 -28.00 4.79
C ASN A 299 -12.38 -28.72 6.13
N SER A 300 -11.09 -28.80 6.50
CA SER A 300 -10.62 -29.42 7.75
C SER A 300 -10.40 -28.42 8.90
N LYS A 301 -10.83 -27.16 8.76
CA LYS A 301 -10.57 -26.08 9.71
C LYS A 301 -11.84 -25.65 10.44
N GLN A 302 -11.72 -25.36 11.73
CA GLN A 302 -12.81 -24.90 12.59
C GLN A 302 -12.42 -23.61 13.33
N PHE A 303 -13.36 -22.66 13.41
CA PHE A 303 -13.22 -21.36 14.06
C PHE A 303 -14.42 -21.13 14.98
N THR A 304 -14.19 -20.59 16.16
CA THR A 304 -15.23 -20.41 17.18
C THR A 304 -15.25 -18.97 17.66
N GLY A 305 -16.43 -18.43 17.96
CA GLY A 305 -16.57 -17.15 18.65
C GLY A 305 -17.83 -17.09 19.51
N LYS A 306 -17.90 -16.07 20.38
CA LYS A 306 -19.00 -15.89 21.33
C LYS A 306 -19.92 -14.76 20.86
N LEU A 307 -21.21 -14.94 21.06
CA LEU A 307 -22.24 -13.93 20.87
C LEU A 307 -22.84 -13.60 22.23
N ILE A 308 -22.84 -12.32 22.57
CA ILE A 308 -23.34 -11.82 23.85
C ILE A 308 -24.73 -11.25 23.66
N ASN A 309 -25.72 -11.77 24.38
CA ASN A 309 -27.10 -11.30 24.32
C ASN A 309 -27.31 -10.17 25.35
N ILE A 310 -27.97 -9.07 24.96
CA ILE A 310 -28.29 -7.92 25.84
C ILE A 310 -29.80 -7.74 26.09
N ARG A 311 -30.60 -8.72 25.70
CA ARG A 311 -32.06 -8.73 25.91
C ARG A 311 -32.31 -9.03 27.39
N ASN A 312 -32.61 -7.99 28.17
CA ASN A 312 -33.06 -8.09 29.56
C ASN A 312 -34.39 -8.83 29.66
#